data_AF-A0A5K1HLT6-F1
#
_entry.id   AF-A0A5K1HLT6-F1
#
_cell.length_a   1.000
_cell.length_b   1.000
_cell.length_c   1.000
_cell.angle_alpha   90.00
_cell.angle_beta   90.00
_cell.angle_gamma   90.00
#
_symmetry.space_group_name_H-M   'P 1'
#
loop_
_entity.id
_entity.type
_entity.pdbx_description
1 polymer ?
#
loop_
_entity_poly.entity_id
_entity_poly.type
_entity_poly.pdbx_seq_one_letter_code
_entity_poly.pdbx_strand_id
1 'polypeptide(L)'
;KNERGSVQRPQSHRADCLTGRLWSLLPQKRHFRHVNMMRFSEDGRGARAWIYQSCTEFSYFQTFSDHPMRSLQLDLDFYKSWCADIFGPGVWPFVNRVNNEFGGLSL
;
A
#
# COMPACT_ATOMS: atom_id res chain seq x y z
N LYS A 1 -21.48 56.56 12.19
CA LYS A 1 -20.73 56.55 13.47
C LYS A 1 -20.48 55.10 13.86
N ASN A 2 -19.29 54.58 13.53
CA ASN A 2 -18.28 53.99 14.44
C ASN A 2 -18.77 53.78 15.89
N GLU A 3 -18.52 52.71 16.64
CA GLU A 3 -17.49 51.66 16.61
C GLU A 3 -17.97 50.57 17.59
N ARG A 4 -17.84 49.27 17.24
CA ARG A 4 -17.99 48.18 18.22
C ARG A 4 -16.61 47.74 18.66
N GLY A 5 -16.32 48.03 19.93
CA GLY A 5 -15.06 47.74 20.61
C GLY A 5 -14.73 46.25 20.73
N SER A 6 -13.43 46.02 20.77
CA SER A 6 -12.66 44.80 20.67
C SER A 6 -12.70 43.88 21.89
N VAL A 7 -12.85 42.57 21.64
CA VAL A 7 -12.24 41.51 22.46
C VAL A 7 -11.30 40.73 21.54
N GLN A 8 -10.01 40.76 21.88
CA GLN A 8 -8.90 40.21 21.11
C GLN A 8 -8.94 38.67 21.14
N ARG A 9 -9.09 38.04 19.97
CA ARG A 9 -8.80 36.61 19.75
C ARG A 9 -7.30 36.44 19.55
N PRO A 10 -6.67 35.39 20.10
CA PRO A 10 -5.26 35.15 19.87
C PRO A 10 -5.05 34.95 18.37
N GLN A 11 -4.17 35.80 17.84
CA GLN A 11 -3.49 35.65 16.57
C GLN A 11 -2.90 34.23 16.56
N SER A 12 -2.83 33.51 15.44
CA SER A 12 -1.91 33.92 14.41
C SER A 12 -1.95 32.94 13.22
N HIS A 13 -2.07 33.52 12.01
CA HIS A 13 -1.56 33.07 10.71
C HIS A 13 -2.21 31.82 10.07
N ARG A 14 -3.12 32.03 9.12
CA ARG A 14 -2.86 32.24 7.66
C ARG A 14 -2.19 31.02 7.02
N ALA A 15 -2.88 30.48 6.03
CA ALA A 15 -2.36 29.51 5.09
C ALA A 15 -1.14 30.09 4.35
N ASP A 16 0.04 29.55 4.62
CA ASP A 16 1.23 29.78 3.81
C ASP A 16 1.32 28.70 2.75
N CYS A 17 0.88 29.08 1.54
CA CYS A 17 0.87 28.28 0.34
C CYS A 17 2.26 28.22 -0.34
N LEU A 18 3.38 28.18 0.40
CA LEU A 18 4.72 28.29 -0.18
C LEU A 18 5.82 27.65 0.70
N THR A 19 5.96 26.32 0.70
CA THR A 19 7.27 25.68 0.92
C THR A 19 7.30 24.27 0.32
N GLY A 20 7.83 24.16 -0.91
CA GLY A 20 8.15 22.89 -1.58
C GLY A 20 9.26 22.05 -0.93
N ARG A 21 9.52 22.22 0.38
CA ARG A 21 10.55 21.50 1.16
C ARG A 21 9.99 20.73 2.36
N LEU A 22 8.67 20.56 2.45
CA LEU A 22 8.04 19.71 3.47
C LEU A 22 7.35 18.47 2.89
N TRP A 23 7.37 18.28 1.56
CA TRP A 23 6.82 17.07 0.93
C TRP A 23 7.71 15.83 1.09
N SER A 24 8.99 16.01 1.41
CA SER A 24 9.98 14.94 1.60
C SER A 24 10.02 14.37 3.02
N LEU A 25 9.37 15.01 4.00
CA LEU A 25 9.31 14.58 5.40
C LEU A 25 7.93 14.07 5.84
N LEU A 26 6.94 14.10 4.95
CA LEU A 26 5.75 13.30 5.16
C LEU A 26 6.16 11.83 4.95
N PRO A 27 6.00 10.93 5.93
CA PRO A 27 6.06 9.50 5.62
C PRO A 27 5.09 9.32 4.47
N GLN A 28 5.55 8.77 3.34
CA GLN A 28 4.71 8.60 2.16
C GLN A 28 3.49 7.75 2.56
N LYS A 29 2.40 8.40 2.96
CA LYS A 29 1.08 7.80 3.12
C LYS A 29 0.46 7.53 1.75
N ARG A 30 1.26 7.02 0.80
CA ARG A 30 0.81 6.61 -0.53
C ARG A 30 0.33 5.16 -0.53
N HIS A 31 0.62 4.38 0.51
CA HIS A 31 0.23 2.96 0.59
C HIS A 31 -1.20 2.71 1.12
N PHE A 32 -1.80 3.67 1.82
CA PHE A 32 -2.94 3.40 2.72
C PHE A 32 -4.34 3.40 2.09
N ARG A 33 -4.51 3.79 0.81
CA ARG A 33 -5.86 3.95 0.23
C ARG A 33 -6.43 2.68 -0.42
N HIS A 34 -5.59 1.77 -0.92
CA HIS A 34 -6.05 0.56 -1.63
C HIS A 34 -6.38 -0.62 -0.71
N VAL A 35 -5.78 -0.67 0.49
CA VAL A 35 -6.00 -1.77 1.46
C VAL A 35 -7.44 -1.79 2.00
N ASN A 36 -8.07 -0.62 2.15
CA ASN A 36 -9.40 -0.51 2.74
C ASN A 36 -10.52 -0.94 1.78
N MET A 37 -10.33 -0.72 0.47
CA MET A 37 -11.29 -1.17 -0.56
C MET A 37 -11.29 -2.70 -0.67
N MET A 38 -10.13 -3.33 -0.44
CA MET A 38 -10.06 -4.79 -0.35
C MET A 38 -10.86 -5.33 0.83
N ARG A 39 -10.85 -4.73 2.02
CA ARG A 39 -11.43 -5.37 3.23
C ARG A 39 -12.96 -5.52 3.25
N PHE A 40 -13.73 -4.60 2.64
CA PHE A 40 -15.18 -4.48 2.99
C PHE A 40 -16.18 -4.43 1.83
N SER A 41 -15.77 -4.44 0.55
CA SER A 41 -16.74 -4.48 -0.55
C SER A 41 -17.17 -5.91 -0.89
N GLU A 42 -18.43 -6.04 -1.32
CA GLU A 42 -19.00 -7.31 -1.77
C GLU A 42 -18.34 -7.80 -3.07
N ASP A 43 -18.16 -6.87 -4.01
CA ASP A 43 -17.47 -7.09 -5.29
C ASP A 43 -15.99 -7.47 -5.10
N GLY A 44 -15.40 -7.11 -3.95
CA GLY A 44 -13.99 -7.40 -3.62
C GLY A 44 -13.74 -8.81 -3.09
N ARG A 45 -14.76 -9.65 -2.88
CA ARG A 45 -14.58 -10.99 -2.28
C ARG A 45 -13.65 -11.90 -3.08
N GLY A 46 -13.85 -11.97 -4.40
CA GLY A 46 -13.03 -12.80 -5.29
C GLY A 46 -11.58 -12.31 -5.33
N ALA A 47 -11.39 -10.99 -5.45
CA ALA A 47 -10.08 -10.38 -5.43
C ALA A 47 -9.35 -10.64 -4.09
N ARG A 48 -10.04 -10.49 -2.95
CA ARG A 48 -9.47 -10.83 -1.64
C ARG A 48 -9.03 -12.29 -1.55
N ALA A 49 -9.88 -13.21 -2.01
CA ALA A 49 -9.57 -14.64 -1.96
C ALA A 49 -8.37 -15.01 -2.83
N TRP A 50 -8.26 -14.39 -4.01
CA TRP A 50 -7.10 -14.57 -4.89
C TRP A 50 -5.81 -13.98 -4.30
N ILE A 51 -5.91 -12.79 -3.71
CA ILE A 51 -4.77 -12.11 -3.10
C ILE A 51 -4.29 -12.88 -1.87
N TYR A 52 -5.20 -13.45 -1.08
CA TYR A 52 -4.85 -14.36 0.02
C TYR A 52 -4.07 -15.57 -0.49
N GLN A 53 -4.59 -16.30 -1.49
CA GLN A 53 -3.90 -17.45 -2.08
C GLN A 53 -2.52 -17.10 -2.65
N SER A 54 -2.38 -15.93 -3.28
CA SER A 54 -1.09 -15.46 -3.78
C SER A 54 -0.11 -15.15 -2.65
N CYS A 55 -0.58 -14.58 -1.54
CA CYS A 55 0.24 -14.22 -0.38
C CYS A 55 0.59 -15.41 0.53
N THR A 56 -0.13 -16.54 0.46
CA THR A 56 0.12 -17.72 1.33
C THR A 56 0.65 -18.94 0.58
N GLU A 57 0.35 -19.07 -0.71
CA GLU A 57 0.62 -20.30 -1.48
C GLU A 57 1.35 -20.00 -2.79
N PHE A 58 0.70 -19.33 -3.74
CA PHE A 58 1.16 -19.33 -5.14
C PHE A 58 2.30 -18.37 -5.46
N SER A 59 2.48 -17.30 -4.69
CA SER A 59 3.50 -16.27 -4.98
C SER A 59 3.38 -15.66 -6.38
N TYR A 60 2.15 -15.53 -6.89
CA TYR A 60 1.91 -14.97 -8.22
C TYR A 60 2.09 -13.45 -8.21
N PHE A 61 3.35 -13.00 -8.22
CA PHE A 61 3.74 -11.60 -8.15
C PHE A 61 4.28 -11.11 -9.49
N GLN A 62 3.75 -9.97 -9.94
CA GLN A 62 4.08 -9.39 -11.24
C GLN A 62 5.20 -8.37 -11.08
N THR A 63 6.41 -8.87 -10.83
CA THR A 63 7.58 -8.01 -10.67
C THR A 63 8.02 -7.39 -12.01
N PHE A 64 8.91 -6.40 -11.94
CA PHE A 64 9.56 -5.86 -13.12
C PHE A 64 10.53 -6.88 -13.75
N SER A 65 10.80 -6.71 -15.04
CA SER A 65 11.77 -7.49 -15.82
C SER A 65 12.89 -6.58 -16.34
N ASP A 66 13.89 -7.14 -17.03
CA ASP A 66 15.01 -6.38 -17.63
C ASP A 66 14.56 -5.30 -18.63
N HIS A 67 13.37 -5.49 -19.24
CA HIS A 67 12.72 -4.51 -20.11
C HIS A 67 11.32 -4.20 -19.57
N PRO A 68 11.24 -3.33 -18.55
CA PRO A 68 10.05 -3.27 -17.71
C PRO A 68 8.93 -2.43 -18.33
N MET A 69 7.77 -3.05 -18.53
CA MET A 69 6.50 -2.33 -18.71
C MET A 69 5.91 -1.85 -17.36
N ARG A 70 6.38 -2.43 -16.26
CA ARG A 70 5.95 -2.16 -14.88
C ARG A 70 6.94 -1.25 -14.16
N SER A 71 6.49 -0.61 -13.08
CA SER A 71 7.40 0.17 -12.25
C SER A 71 8.52 -0.70 -11.68
N LEU A 72 9.74 -0.17 -11.66
CA LEU A 72 10.90 -0.79 -10.99
C LEU A 72 10.71 -0.93 -9.48
N GLN A 73 9.70 -0.26 -8.90
CA GLN A 73 9.35 -0.37 -7.48
C GLN A 73 8.52 -1.62 -7.17
N LEU A 74 8.08 -2.37 -8.17
CA LEU A 74 7.34 -3.63 -7.97
C LEU A 74 8.35 -4.79 -7.88
N ASP A 75 9.07 -4.84 -6.77
CA ASP A 75 9.95 -5.93 -6.39
C ASP A 75 9.28 -6.88 -5.38
N LEU A 76 9.99 -7.95 -5.00
CA LEU A 76 9.45 -8.93 -4.05
C LEU A 76 9.27 -8.32 -2.64
N ASP A 77 10.09 -7.35 -2.25
CA ASP A 77 10.00 -6.68 -0.95
C ASP A 77 8.75 -5.79 -0.85
N PHE A 78 8.38 -5.14 -1.95
CA PHE A 78 7.10 -4.47 -2.09
C PHE A 78 5.94 -5.45 -1.88
N TYR A 79 5.94 -6.61 -2.54
CA TYR A 79 4.87 -7.59 -2.36
C TYR A 79 4.85 -8.18 -0.94
N LYS A 80 6.01 -8.34 -0.30
CA LYS A 80 6.12 -8.78 1.09
C LYS A 80 5.49 -7.80 2.06
N SER A 81 5.84 -6.52 1.94
CA SER A 81 5.22 -5.47 2.76
C SER A 81 3.72 -5.33 2.47
N TRP A 82 3.31 -5.43 1.21
CA TRP A 82 1.91 -5.38 0.80
C TRP A 82 1.06 -6.52 1.36
N CYS A 83 1.54 -7.77 1.30
CA CYS A 83 0.85 -8.91 1.92
C CYS A 83 0.76 -8.75 3.45
N ALA A 84 1.82 -8.24 4.08
CA ALA A 84 1.83 -7.99 5.51
C ALA A 84 0.85 -6.88 5.92
N ASP A 85 0.72 -5.83 5.12
CA ASP A 85 -0.21 -4.73 5.37
C ASP A 85 -1.68 -5.16 5.23
N ILE A 86 -1.99 -6.11 4.35
CA ILE A 86 -3.36 -6.61 4.13
C ILE A 86 -3.75 -7.64 5.19
N PHE A 87 -2.93 -8.68 5.38
CA PHE A 87 -3.28 -9.86 6.17
C PHE A 87 -2.58 -9.95 7.52
N GLY A 88 -1.58 -9.13 7.76
CA GLY A 88 -0.81 -9.10 9.00
C GLY A 88 0.64 -9.60 8.82
N PRO A 89 1.50 -9.32 9.79
CA PRO A 89 2.90 -9.71 9.74
C PRO A 89 3.06 -11.24 9.70
N GLY A 90 4.10 -11.72 9.02
CA GLY A 90 4.42 -13.14 8.92
C GLY A 90 3.67 -13.89 7.80
N VAL A 91 2.77 -13.21 7.08
CA VAL A 91 2.15 -13.77 5.87
C VAL A 91 3.13 -13.69 4.71
N TRP A 92 3.64 -14.85 4.30
CA TRP A 92 4.51 -15.01 3.14
C TRP A 92 4.29 -16.39 2.52
N PRO A 93 4.35 -16.54 1.19
CA PRO A 93 3.94 -17.78 0.56
C PRO A 93 4.95 -18.91 0.72
N PHE A 94 4.42 -20.11 0.99
CA PHE A 94 5.19 -21.35 1.12
C PHE A 94 5.28 -22.10 -0.21
N VAL A 95 6.01 -21.53 -1.17
CA VAL A 95 6.14 -22.07 -2.55
C VAL A 95 6.58 -23.53 -2.59
N ASN A 96 7.45 -23.95 -1.68
CA ASN A 96 7.96 -25.33 -1.66
C ASN A 96 6.84 -26.34 -1.46
N ARG A 97 5.85 -26.02 -0.61
CA ARG A 97 4.70 -26.91 -0.38
C ARG A 97 3.90 -27.09 -1.67
N VAL A 98 3.55 -25.97 -2.32
CA VAL A 98 2.75 -25.98 -3.54
C VAL A 98 3.50 -26.67 -4.70
N ASN A 99 4.78 -26.36 -4.87
CA ASN A 99 5.61 -26.98 -5.90
C ASN A 99 5.77 -28.50 -5.68
N ASN A 100 5.84 -28.96 -4.43
CA ASN A 100 5.91 -30.38 -4.11
C ASN A 100 4.56 -31.10 -4.29
N GLU A 101 3.44 -30.43 -3.97
CA GLU A 101 2.10 -31.02 -4.05
C GLU A 101 1.54 -31.04 -5.49
N PHE A 102 1.72 -29.95 -6.24
CA PHE A 102 1.09 -29.75 -7.56
C PHE A 102 2.07 -29.82 -8.74
N GLY A 103 3.37 -29.99 -8.45
CA GLY A 103 4.42 -30.12 -9.46
C GLY A 103 5.10 -28.79 -9.78
N GLY A 104 6.35 -28.66 -9.35
CA GLY A 104 7.30 -27.66 -9.81
C GLY A 104 8.17 -28.20 -10.93
N LEU A 105 8.70 -27.31 -11.77
CA LEU A 105 9.68 -27.68 -12.78
C LEU A 105 10.97 -28.18 -12.08
N SER A 106 11.25 -29.49 -12.18
CA SER A 106 12.52 -30.07 -11.75
C SER A 106 13.52 -29.96 -12.90
N LEU A 107 14.29 -28.86 -12.95
CA LEU A 107 15.41 -28.69 -13.88
C LEU A 107 16.70 -29.31 -13.34
#